data_AF-A0AAW7NYM4-F1
#
_entry.id   AF-A0AAW7NYM4-F1
#
_cell.length_a   1.000
_cell.length_b   1.000
_cell.length_c   1.000
_cell.angle_alpha   90.00
_cell.angle_beta   90.00
_cell.angle_gamma   90.00
#
_symmetry.space_group_name_H-M   'P 1'
#
loop_
_entity.id
_entity.type
_entity.pdbx_description
1 polymer ?
#
loop_
_entity_poly.entity_id
_entity_poly.type
_entity_poly.pdbx_seq_one_letter_code
_entity_poly.pdbx_strand_id
1 'polypeptide(L)'
;MRKIGLDFLKIFACIGVVLIHTTIWGFTNTVNGIDMIGQFNLYSYLFYLGVYAVPIFFMLNGYFLLQKKQLSYTYMFNKIKGIILVTVFWNLIIWIFKADFAQNPIRKIFEAFNQGGYLPQFWFMTSLLIIYLSLPYLAAILNSEKRYFILLFVLLSIGFLVEGLNLSGKIIQYKIPQYLRLWTWYFYYVLGGYLSLPNNRILHFLNIKRNQNFVISLVLLSPIYLFIISKYFYHTISVEYFYDSIFVKVLCLGIFILFFNLHLSSTKFNNLVYFLSSLTMGVYIVHMPLKKLWEAKVGFDFNYSISIYCLFVLSASFMIAACIARLPKISRFIKL
;
A
#
# COMPACT_ATOMS: atom_id res chain seq x y z
N MET A 1 23.93 -2.31 6.07
CA MET A 1 23.53 -3.69 5.75
C MET A 1 22.05 -3.74 5.41
N ARG A 2 21.66 -4.43 4.33
CA ARG A 2 20.25 -4.57 3.94
C ARG A 2 19.51 -5.43 4.98
N LYS A 3 18.35 -4.97 5.43
CA LYS A 3 17.52 -5.67 6.43
C LYS A 3 16.50 -6.55 5.73
N ILE A 4 16.72 -7.86 5.72
CA ILE A 4 15.84 -8.83 5.01
C ILE A 4 14.39 -8.76 5.49
N GLY A 5 14.16 -8.49 6.78
CA GLY A 5 12.83 -8.32 7.32
C GLY A 5 12.03 -7.17 6.68
N LEU A 6 12.69 -6.09 6.25
CA LEU A 6 12.02 -5.01 5.51
C LEU A 6 11.69 -5.39 4.06
N ASP A 7 12.46 -6.30 3.45
CA ASP A 7 12.09 -6.88 2.16
C ASP A 7 10.90 -7.82 2.30
N PHE A 8 10.82 -8.56 3.41
CA PHE A 8 9.67 -9.39 3.71
C PHE A 8 8.42 -8.54 4.01
N LEU A 9 8.59 -7.40 4.69
CA LEU A 9 7.51 -6.43 4.93
C LEU A 9 6.94 -5.87 3.62
N LYS A 10 7.78 -5.62 2.59
CA LYS A 10 7.31 -5.23 1.25
C LYS A 10 6.41 -6.30 0.63
N ILE A 11 6.78 -7.57 0.76
CA ILE A 11 5.98 -8.68 0.24
C ILE A 11 4.64 -8.76 0.99
N PHE A 12 4.67 -8.66 2.32
CA PHE A 12 3.47 -8.65 3.15
C PHE A 12 2.50 -7.52 2.75
N ALA A 13 3.01 -6.29 2.62
CA ALA A 13 2.22 -5.16 2.16
C ALA A 13 1.69 -5.36 0.72
N CYS A 14 2.50 -5.92 -0.17
CA CYS A 14 2.07 -6.22 -1.54
C CYS A 14 0.90 -7.21 -1.58
N ILE A 15 0.95 -8.28 -0.77
CA ILE A 15 -0.15 -9.23 -0.63
C ILE A 15 -1.39 -8.52 -0.09
N GLY A 16 -1.23 -7.67 0.94
CA GLY A 16 -2.34 -6.90 1.51
C GLY A 16 -3.06 -6.00 0.50
N VAL A 17 -2.35 -5.35 -0.42
CA VAL A 17 -2.97 -4.56 -1.51
C VAL A 17 -3.83 -5.45 -2.41
N VAL A 18 -3.31 -6.61 -2.83
CA VAL A 18 -4.07 -7.54 -3.67
C VAL A 18 -5.30 -8.03 -2.92
N LEU A 19 -5.16 -8.39 -1.65
CA LEU A 19 -6.28 -8.85 -0.81
C LEU A 19 -7.39 -7.80 -0.72
N ILE A 20 -7.09 -6.52 -0.49
CA ILE A 20 -8.12 -5.46 -0.46
C ILE A 20 -8.95 -5.45 -1.76
N HIS A 21 -8.29 -5.61 -2.91
CA HIS A 21 -8.98 -5.53 -4.21
C HIS A 21 -9.68 -6.82 -4.64
N THR A 22 -9.27 -7.98 -4.12
CA THR A 22 -9.86 -9.27 -4.49
C THR A 22 -10.92 -9.75 -3.51
N THR A 23 -10.74 -9.52 -2.22
CA THR A 23 -11.64 -10.03 -1.16
C THR A 23 -12.90 -9.19 -0.96
N ILE A 24 -12.90 -7.93 -1.43
CA ILE A 24 -14.06 -7.03 -1.31
C ILE A 24 -15.34 -7.65 -1.86
N TRP A 25 -15.26 -8.40 -2.97
CA TRP A 25 -16.41 -9.09 -3.57
C TRP A 25 -17.09 -10.07 -2.62
N GLY A 26 -16.32 -10.73 -1.75
CA GLY A 26 -16.80 -11.78 -0.86
C GLY A 26 -17.65 -11.31 0.32
N PHE A 27 -17.91 -10.00 0.46
CA PHE A 27 -18.82 -9.47 1.50
C PHE A 27 -19.60 -8.23 1.04
N THR A 28 -19.62 -7.95 -0.27
CA THR A 28 -20.30 -6.79 -0.86
C THR A 28 -21.25 -7.17 -2.00
N ASN A 29 -21.32 -8.45 -2.33
CA ASN A 29 -22.16 -8.98 -3.40
C ASN A 29 -22.76 -10.32 -2.98
N THR A 30 -23.81 -10.74 -3.69
CA THR A 30 -24.30 -12.11 -3.69
C THR A 30 -23.31 -12.99 -4.45
N VAL A 31 -22.85 -14.07 -3.82
CA VAL A 31 -21.89 -15.02 -4.42
C VAL A 31 -22.52 -16.40 -4.41
N ASN A 32 -22.61 -17.03 -5.58
CA ASN A 32 -23.22 -18.35 -5.74
C ASN A 32 -24.65 -18.43 -5.12
N GLY A 33 -25.46 -17.41 -5.36
CA GLY A 33 -26.83 -17.33 -4.83
C GLY A 33 -26.95 -17.02 -3.33
N ILE A 34 -25.83 -16.86 -2.60
CA ILE A 34 -25.81 -16.53 -1.17
C ILE A 34 -25.50 -15.05 -1.00
N ASP A 35 -26.39 -14.31 -0.34
CA ASP A 35 -26.17 -12.91 0.01
C ASP A 35 -25.13 -12.80 1.14
N MET A 36 -24.00 -12.17 0.85
CA MET A 36 -22.90 -11.93 1.80
C MET A 36 -22.77 -10.45 2.19
N ILE A 37 -23.68 -9.59 1.75
CA ILE A 37 -23.54 -8.14 1.85
C ILE A 37 -23.51 -7.69 3.31
N GLY A 38 -22.43 -7.01 3.70
CA GLY A 38 -22.29 -6.40 5.03
C GLY A 38 -22.18 -7.41 6.18
N GLN A 39 -21.88 -8.68 5.86
CA GLN A 39 -21.64 -9.74 6.84
C GLN A 39 -20.16 -9.84 7.19
N PHE A 40 -19.87 -10.16 8.45
CA PHE A 40 -18.51 -10.47 8.87
C PHE A 40 -18.19 -11.92 8.50
N ASN A 41 -17.22 -12.11 7.63
CA ASN A 41 -16.73 -13.40 7.16
C ASN A 41 -15.22 -13.36 6.91
N LEU A 42 -14.65 -14.49 6.47
CA LEU A 42 -13.22 -14.60 6.14
C LEU A 42 -12.75 -13.51 5.16
N TYR A 43 -13.54 -13.17 4.15
CA TYR A 43 -13.16 -12.19 3.13
C TYR A 43 -13.13 -10.78 3.69
N SER A 44 -14.12 -10.41 4.51
CA SER A 44 -14.10 -9.14 5.23
C SER A 44 -12.90 -9.06 6.19
N TYR A 45 -12.56 -10.15 6.88
CA TYR A 45 -11.38 -10.22 7.74
C TYR A 45 -10.09 -9.95 6.96
N LEU A 46 -9.90 -10.63 5.83
CA LEU A 46 -8.72 -10.44 4.96
C LEU A 46 -8.66 -9.04 4.34
N PHE A 47 -9.82 -8.48 3.99
CA PHE A 47 -9.95 -7.12 3.46
C PHE A 47 -9.48 -6.07 4.47
N TYR A 48 -9.98 -6.11 5.71
CA TYR A 48 -9.56 -5.17 6.75
C TYR A 48 -8.13 -5.42 7.23
N LEU A 49 -7.63 -6.66 7.19
CA LEU A 49 -6.21 -6.95 7.45
C LEU A 49 -5.30 -6.24 6.43
N GLY A 50 -5.77 -6.05 5.20
CA GLY A 50 -5.05 -5.35 4.15
C GLY A 50 -4.88 -3.85 4.39
N VAL A 51 -5.62 -3.23 5.33
CA VAL A 51 -5.56 -1.77 5.60
C VAL A 51 -4.13 -1.28 5.83
N TYR A 52 -3.26 -2.09 6.43
CA TYR A 52 -1.90 -1.67 6.76
C TYR A 52 -0.97 -1.56 5.54
N ALA A 53 -1.35 -2.15 4.41
CA ALA A 53 -0.49 -2.32 3.24
C ALA A 53 0.04 -0.99 2.68
N VAL A 54 -0.85 -0.05 2.38
CA VAL A 54 -0.46 1.22 1.76
C VAL A 54 0.34 2.12 2.72
N PRO A 55 -0.08 2.32 3.99
CA PRO A 55 0.75 2.96 5.00
C PRO A 55 2.18 2.40 5.10
N ILE A 56 2.31 1.06 5.12
CA ILE A 56 3.60 0.38 5.20
C ILE A 56 4.47 0.69 3.97
N PHE A 57 3.90 0.77 2.77
CA PHE A 57 4.65 1.19 1.58
C PHE A 57 5.20 2.61 1.69
N PHE A 58 4.44 3.56 2.25
CA PHE A 58 4.96 4.91 2.51
C PHE A 58 6.07 4.90 3.55
N MET A 59 5.90 4.15 4.65
CA MET A 59 6.95 3.99 5.68
C MET A 59 8.24 3.41 5.10
N LEU A 60 8.15 2.35 4.29
CA LEU A 60 9.31 1.75 3.63
C LEU A 60 10.01 2.75 2.70
N ASN A 61 9.25 3.50 1.89
CA ASN A 61 9.81 4.53 1.04
C ASN A 61 10.53 5.62 1.85
N GLY A 62 9.92 6.09 2.94
CA GLY A 62 10.53 7.05 3.86
C GLY A 62 11.83 6.53 4.47
N TYR A 63 11.81 5.30 4.99
CA TYR A 63 12.96 4.64 5.60
C TYR A 63 14.15 4.52 4.64
N PHE A 64 13.93 4.20 3.37
CA PHE A 64 15.03 4.01 2.40
C PHE A 64 15.53 5.31 1.75
N LEU A 65 14.70 6.37 1.69
CA LEU A 65 15.05 7.60 0.97
C LEU A 65 15.45 8.76 1.88
N LEU A 66 14.76 9.01 3.01
CA LEU A 66 14.95 10.25 3.78
C LEU A 66 16.35 10.39 4.40
N GLN A 67 17.00 9.28 4.75
CA GLN A 67 18.36 9.29 5.34
C GLN A 67 19.48 9.06 4.31
N LYS A 68 19.20 9.18 3.01
CA LYS A 68 20.27 9.14 2.01
C LYS A 68 21.17 10.37 2.16
N LYS A 69 22.45 10.13 2.50
CA LYS A 69 23.48 11.16 2.74
C LYS A 69 23.58 12.24 1.64
N GLN A 70 23.26 11.90 0.39
CA GLN A 70 23.20 12.85 -0.71
C GLN A 70 21.97 12.55 -1.57
N LEU A 71 20.90 13.32 -1.35
CA LEU A 71 19.75 13.37 -2.25
C LEU A 71 20.09 14.33 -3.39
N SER A 72 20.78 13.85 -4.43
CA SER A 72 21.06 14.67 -5.60
C SER A 72 19.79 14.96 -6.39
N TYR A 73 19.70 16.15 -6.99
CA TYR A 73 18.61 16.51 -7.90
C TYR A 73 18.44 15.48 -9.01
N THR A 74 19.54 14.97 -9.56
CA THR A 74 19.56 13.91 -10.57
C THR A 74 18.90 12.62 -10.08
N TYR A 75 19.19 12.20 -8.84
CA TYR A 75 18.60 10.99 -8.27
C TYR A 75 17.07 11.12 -8.13
N MET A 76 16.59 12.27 -7.63
CA MET A 76 15.15 12.51 -7.51
C MET A 76 14.47 12.64 -8.88
N PHE A 77 15.09 13.36 -9.81
CA PHE A 77 14.60 13.48 -11.18
C PHE A 77 14.43 12.11 -11.83
N ASN A 78 15.39 11.19 -11.63
CA ASN A 78 15.28 9.82 -12.12
C ASN A 78 14.13 9.04 -11.48
N LYS A 79 13.84 9.25 -10.18
CA LYS A 79 12.69 8.64 -9.50
C LYS A 79 11.36 9.17 -10.05
N ILE A 80 11.23 10.49 -10.18
CA ILE A 80 10.07 11.18 -10.76
C ILE A 80 9.84 10.70 -12.19
N LYS A 81 10.89 10.70 -13.02
CA LYS A 81 10.87 10.19 -14.39
C LYS A 81 10.45 8.72 -14.44
N GLY A 82 10.95 7.89 -13.51
CA GLY A 82 10.54 6.50 -13.38
C GLY A 82 9.04 6.33 -13.18
N ILE A 83 8.45 7.08 -12.23
CA ILE A 83 7.00 7.06 -11.97
C ILE A 83 6.20 7.45 -13.22
N ILE A 84 6.60 8.51 -13.89
CA ILE A 84 5.93 9.00 -15.11
C ILE A 84 6.02 7.95 -16.23
N LEU A 85 7.22 7.41 -16.49
CA LEU A 85 7.44 6.42 -17.54
C LEU A 85 6.66 5.14 -17.31
N VAL A 86 6.63 4.62 -16.07
CA VAL A 86 5.81 3.45 -15.71
C VAL A 86 4.33 3.75 -15.97
N THR A 87 3.86 4.93 -15.54
CA THR A 87 2.45 5.32 -15.70
C THR A 87 2.04 5.41 -17.17
N VAL A 88 2.86 6.07 -18.00
CA VAL A 88 2.65 6.19 -19.44
C VAL A 88 2.68 4.81 -20.10
N PHE A 89 3.73 4.03 -19.85
CA PHE A 89 3.94 2.72 -20.47
C PHE A 89 2.73 1.79 -20.24
N TRP A 90 2.30 1.62 -18.99
CA TRP A 90 1.23 0.68 -18.69
C TRP A 90 -0.15 1.15 -19.14
N ASN A 91 -0.43 2.45 -19.12
CA ASN A 91 -1.67 2.96 -19.69
C ASN A 91 -1.72 2.75 -21.20
N LEU A 92 -0.63 3.00 -21.92
CA LEU A 92 -0.56 2.77 -23.37
C LEU A 92 -0.72 1.29 -23.70
N ILE A 93 -0.06 0.40 -22.96
CA ILE A 93 -0.20 -1.05 -23.14
C ILE A 93 -1.67 -1.48 -22.98
N ILE A 94 -2.36 -1.04 -21.92
CA ILE A 94 -3.77 -1.40 -21.71
C ILE A 94 -4.67 -0.77 -22.80
N TRP A 95 -4.42 0.47 -23.19
CA TRP A 95 -5.14 1.14 -24.27
C TRP A 95 -5.07 0.35 -25.59
N ILE A 96 -3.88 -0.12 -25.97
CA ILE A 96 -3.66 -0.97 -27.14
C ILE A 96 -4.39 -2.32 -26.98
N PHE A 97 -4.20 -3.01 -25.85
CA PHE A 97 -4.83 -4.32 -25.61
C PHE A 97 -6.35 -4.27 -25.60
N LYS A 98 -6.93 -3.14 -25.16
CA LYS A 98 -8.38 -2.92 -25.18
C LYS A 98 -8.91 -2.46 -26.54
N ALA A 99 -8.04 -2.12 -27.49
CA ALA A 99 -8.39 -1.45 -28.74
C ALA A 99 -9.29 -0.21 -28.53
N ASP A 100 -9.05 0.55 -27.45
CA ASP A 100 -9.90 1.68 -27.02
C ASP A 100 -9.55 2.98 -27.79
N PHE A 101 -9.41 2.87 -29.11
CA PHE A 101 -8.90 3.94 -29.99
C PHE A 101 -9.82 5.16 -30.08
N ALA A 102 -11.08 5.03 -29.63
CA ALA A 102 -12.01 6.14 -29.49
C ALA A 102 -11.66 7.07 -28.30
N GLN A 103 -10.92 6.57 -27.31
CA GLN A 103 -10.48 7.35 -26.15
C GLN A 103 -9.07 7.91 -26.37
N ASN A 104 -8.87 9.18 -26.02
CA ASN A 104 -7.55 9.79 -26.09
C ASN A 104 -6.60 9.16 -25.03
N PRO A 105 -5.47 8.55 -25.42
CA PRO A 105 -4.55 7.90 -24.49
C PRO A 105 -3.91 8.88 -23.49
N ILE A 106 -3.68 10.14 -23.88
CA ILE A 106 -3.15 11.17 -23.00
C ILE A 106 -4.14 11.48 -21.87
N ARG A 107 -5.43 11.58 -22.19
CA ARG A 107 -6.49 11.76 -21.18
C ARG A 107 -6.49 10.59 -20.19
N LYS A 108 -6.36 9.34 -20.67
CA LYS A 108 -6.32 8.15 -19.81
C LYS A 108 -5.09 8.13 -18.88
N ILE A 109 -3.95 8.63 -19.36
CA ILE A 109 -2.74 8.80 -18.54
C ILE A 109 -2.99 9.84 -17.42
N PHE A 110 -3.59 11.00 -17.73
CA PHE A 110 -3.95 11.98 -16.71
C PHE A 110 -4.97 11.44 -15.70
N GLU A 111 -5.99 10.72 -16.17
CA GLU A 111 -6.96 10.06 -15.30
C GLU A 111 -6.28 9.07 -14.35
N ALA A 112 -5.27 8.31 -14.80
CA ALA A 112 -4.53 7.38 -13.94
C ALA A 112 -3.80 8.09 -12.78
N PHE A 113 -3.28 9.31 -12.99
CA PHE A 113 -2.72 10.11 -11.90
C PHE A 113 -3.80 10.60 -10.92
N ASN A 114 -5.04 10.77 -11.39
CA ASN A 114 -6.16 11.30 -10.62
C ASN A 114 -7.11 10.20 -10.09
N GLN A 115 -6.57 9.01 -9.79
CA GLN A 115 -7.35 7.87 -9.26
C GLN A 115 -8.44 7.36 -10.22
N GLY A 116 -8.26 7.53 -11.53
CA GLY A 116 -9.19 7.14 -12.57
C GLY A 116 -8.55 6.31 -13.69
N GLY A 117 -9.20 6.28 -14.85
CA GLY A 117 -8.67 5.64 -16.05
C GLY A 117 -8.57 4.12 -15.91
N TYR A 118 -7.59 3.51 -16.59
CA TYR A 118 -7.43 2.06 -16.61
C TYR A 118 -6.86 1.50 -15.30
N LEU A 119 -6.03 2.28 -14.63
CA LEU A 119 -5.25 1.91 -13.44
C LEU A 119 -5.53 2.88 -12.27
N PRO A 120 -6.76 2.91 -11.70
CA PRO A 120 -7.12 3.82 -10.61
C PRO A 120 -6.20 3.72 -9.40
N GLN A 121 -5.62 2.54 -9.14
CA GLN A 121 -4.71 2.32 -8.03
C GLN A 121 -3.47 3.22 -8.10
N PHE A 122 -3.09 3.74 -9.29
CA PHE A 122 -1.93 4.62 -9.49
C PHE A 122 -2.00 5.95 -8.73
N TRP A 123 -3.12 6.27 -8.09
CA TRP A 123 -3.20 7.33 -7.08
C TRP A 123 -2.03 7.27 -6.07
N PHE A 124 -1.57 6.07 -5.66
CA PHE A 124 -0.44 5.93 -4.74
C PHE A 124 0.86 6.49 -5.34
N MET A 125 1.06 6.28 -6.65
CA MET A 125 2.22 6.79 -7.38
C MET A 125 2.17 8.32 -7.50
N THR A 126 0.97 8.90 -7.62
CA THR A 126 0.75 10.35 -7.56
C THR A 126 1.12 10.92 -6.21
N SER A 127 0.68 10.31 -5.10
CA SER A 127 1.10 10.73 -3.75
C SER A 127 2.61 10.68 -3.58
N LEU A 128 3.24 9.60 -4.06
CA LEU A 128 4.69 9.43 -3.98
C LEU A 128 5.44 10.45 -4.84
N LEU A 129 4.90 10.78 -6.01
CA LEU A 129 5.41 11.83 -6.89
C LEU A 129 5.42 13.19 -6.17
N ILE A 130 4.31 13.55 -5.50
CA ILE A 130 4.21 14.80 -4.71
C ILE A 130 5.24 14.82 -3.58
N ILE A 131 5.42 13.69 -2.86
CA ILE A 131 6.44 13.58 -1.81
C ILE A 131 7.86 13.71 -2.37
N TYR A 132 8.14 13.12 -3.54
CA TYR A 132 9.46 13.19 -4.14
C TYR A 132 9.80 14.59 -4.67
N LEU A 133 8.81 15.35 -5.13
CA LEU A 133 8.98 16.75 -5.50
C LEU A 133 9.35 17.63 -4.29
N SER A 134 8.77 17.37 -3.12
CA SER A 134 9.06 18.11 -1.88
C SER A 134 10.23 17.54 -1.07
N LEU A 135 10.82 16.42 -1.51
CA LEU A 135 11.83 15.69 -0.75
C LEU A 135 13.07 16.51 -0.33
N PRO A 136 13.64 17.41 -1.16
CA PRO A 136 14.76 18.25 -0.75
C PRO A 136 14.41 19.12 0.45
N TYR A 137 13.22 19.72 0.40
CA TYR A 137 12.71 20.59 1.45
C TYR A 137 12.41 19.79 2.72
N LEU A 138 11.77 18.63 2.58
CA LEU A 138 11.57 17.70 3.70
C LEU A 138 12.89 17.30 4.35
N ALA A 139 13.89 16.91 3.56
CA ALA A 139 15.19 16.49 4.09
C ALA A 139 15.94 17.66 4.77
N ALA A 140 15.84 18.87 4.22
CA ALA A 140 16.44 20.07 4.82
C ALA A 140 15.80 20.42 6.18
N ILE A 141 14.48 20.28 6.30
CA ILE A 141 13.79 20.50 7.57
C ILE A 141 14.13 19.38 8.56
N LEU A 142 14.07 18.11 8.14
CA LEU A 142 14.19 16.94 9.00
C LEU A 142 15.65 16.60 9.37
N ASN A 143 16.38 17.58 9.88
CA ASN A 143 17.80 17.47 10.23
C ASN A 143 18.06 17.04 11.69
N SER A 144 17.01 16.84 12.50
CA SER A 144 17.11 16.46 13.91
C SER A 144 15.88 15.70 14.37
N GLU A 145 16.05 14.85 15.38
CA GLU A 145 14.98 14.03 15.95
C GLU A 145 13.77 14.88 16.41
N LYS A 146 14.02 16.03 17.05
CA LYS A 146 12.98 16.97 17.47
C LYS A 146 12.12 17.45 16.30
N ARG A 147 12.70 17.73 15.14
CA ARG A 147 11.95 18.20 13.96
C ARG A 147 11.11 17.09 13.32
N TYR A 148 11.57 15.84 13.36
CA TYR A 148 10.72 14.70 13.02
C TYR A 148 9.49 14.65 13.93
N PHE A 149 9.67 14.74 15.25
CA PHE A 149 8.55 14.71 16.19
C PHE A 149 7.58 15.85 16.00
N ILE A 150 8.06 17.09 15.80
CA ILE A 150 7.19 18.25 15.55
C ILE A 150 6.35 18.01 14.30
N LEU A 151 6.97 17.60 13.18
CA LEU A 151 6.24 17.38 11.94
C LEU A 151 5.25 16.21 12.07
N LEU A 152 5.65 15.10 12.69
CA LEU A 152 4.77 13.96 12.95
C LEU A 152 3.59 14.35 13.83
N PHE A 153 3.81 15.17 14.86
CA PHE A 153 2.75 15.66 15.73
C PHE A 153 1.76 16.53 14.95
N VAL A 154 2.23 17.50 14.16
CA VAL A 154 1.38 18.35 13.32
C VAL A 154 0.53 17.50 12.36
N LEU A 155 1.15 16.55 11.64
CA LEU A 155 0.45 15.67 10.70
C LEU A 155 -0.55 14.75 11.43
N LEU A 156 -0.20 14.27 12.63
CA LEU A 156 -1.08 13.47 13.47
C LEU A 156 -2.29 14.29 13.94
N SER A 157 -2.09 15.53 14.39
CA SER A 157 -3.17 16.43 14.80
C SER A 157 -4.14 16.72 13.66
N ILE A 158 -3.65 16.97 12.44
CA ILE A 158 -4.52 17.14 11.27
C ILE A 158 -5.35 15.88 11.01
N GLY A 159 -4.71 14.69 11.02
CA GLY A 159 -5.42 13.43 10.85
C GLY A 159 -6.47 13.17 11.94
N PHE A 160 -6.16 13.50 13.20
CA PHE A 160 -7.09 13.37 14.32
C PHE A 160 -8.30 14.29 14.18
N LEU A 161 -8.10 15.53 13.74
CA LEU A 161 -9.20 16.45 13.43
C LEU A 161 -10.10 15.90 12.32
N VAL A 162 -9.51 15.36 11.26
CA VAL A 162 -10.24 14.73 10.15
C VAL A 162 -11.05 13.51 10.63
N GLU A 163 -10.45 12.63 11.44
CA GLU A 163 -11.12 11.47 12.02
C GLU A 163 -12.27 11.88 12.95
N GLY A 164 -12.06 12.90 13.80
CA GLY A 164 -13.10 13.44 14.67
C GLY A 164 -14.30 14.00 13.91
N LEU A 165 -14.06 14.67 12.77
CA LEU A 165 -15.13 15.14 11.88
C LEU A 165 -15.87 13.97 11.20
N ASN A 166 -15.18 12.87 10.88
CA ASN A 166 -15.85 11.71 10.29
C ASN A 166 -16.82 11.02 11.28
N LEU A 167 -16.52 11.05 12.58
CA LEU A 167 -17.39 10.49 13.63
C LEU A 167 -18.71 11.24 13.78
N SER A 168 -18.82 12.47 13.29
CA SER A 168 -20.08 13.23 13.28
C SER A 168 -21.04 12.82 12.14
N GLY A 169 -20.80 11.68 11.49
CA GLY A 169 -21.68 11.08 10.48
C GLY A 169 -21.48 11.56 9.04
N LYS A 170 -20.55 12.49 8.78
CA LYS A 170 -20.19 12.92 7.41
C LYS A 170 -18.70 12.72 7.19
N ILE A 171 -18.35 11.70 6.40
CA ILE A 171 -16.95 11.42 6.06
C ILE A 171 -16.40 12.54 5.18
N ILE A 172 -15.64 13.45 5.77
CA ILE A 172 -15.11 14.63 5.07
C ILE A 172 -14.06 14.23 4.03
N GLN A 173 -13.38 13.12 4.27
CA GLN A 173 -12.38 12.53 3.37
C GLN A 173 -12.96 12.16 1.99
N TYR A 174 -14.28 12.00 1.84
CA TYR A 174 -14.91 11.81 0.52
C TYR A 174 -14.66 13.01 -0.41
N LYS A 175 -14.53 14.22 0.15
CA LYS A 175 -14.29 15.46 -0.62
C LYS A 175 -12.84 15.62 -1.05
N ILE A 176 -11.93 14.84 -0.48
CA ILE A 176 -10.50 14.95 -0.73
C ILE A 176 -10.01 13.65 -1.36
N PRO A 177 -9.64 13.67 -2.66
CA PRO A 177 -9.14 12.50 -3.35
C PRO A 177 -7.99 11.85 -2.59
N GLN A 178 -7.91 10.53 -2.64
CA GLN A 178 -6.98 9.77 -1.81
C GLN A 178 -5.54 10.22 -2.01
N TYR A 179 -5.13 10.53 -3.25
CA TYR A 179 -3.78 10.99 -3.56
C TYR A 179 -3.41 12.38 -3.00
N LEU A 180 -4.39 13.18 -2.59
CA LEU A 180 -4.21 14.51 -2.01
C LEU A 180 -4.36 14.55 -0.48
N ARG A 181 -4.58 13.40 0.17
CA ARG A 181 -4.59 13.29 1.64
C ARG A 181 -3.16 13.35 2.19
N LEU A 182 -2.48 14.48 1.93
CA LEU A 182 -1.05 14.64 2.14
C LEU A 182 -0.67 14.51 3.62
N TRP A 183 -1.53 14.94 4.55
CA TRP A 183 -1.28 14.76 5.98
C TRP A 183 -1.06 13.28 6.34
N THR A 184 -1.87 12.39 5.77
CA THR A 184 -1.76 10.93 5.96
C THR A 184 -0.47 10.38 5.35
N TRP A 185 -0.20 10.69 4.08
CA TRP A 185 0.92 10.07 3.37
C TRP A 185 2.28 10.60 3.80
N TYR A 186 2.37 11.91 4.08
CA TYR A 186 3.56 12.47 4.71
C TYR A 186 3.76 11.92 6.11
N PHE A 187 2.70 11.68 6.90
CA PHE A 187 2.86 11.09 8.24
C PHE A 187 3.58 9.74 8.14
N TYR A 188 3.07 8.80 7.33
CA TYR A 188 3.67 7.48 7.19
C TYR A 188 5.07 7.53 6.57
N TYR A 189 5.30 8.40 5.58
CA TYR A 189 6.61 8.57 4.96
C TYR A 189 7.65 9.14 5.95
N VAL A 190 7.30 10.20 6.68
CA VAL A 190 8.16 10.82 7.69
C VAL A 190 8.41 9.85 8.85
N LEU A 191 7.41 9.07 9.26
CA LEU A 191 7.55 8.05 10.31
C LEU A 191 8.57 6.99 9.90
N GLY A 192 8.51 6.51 8.66
CA GLY A 192 9.53 5.62 8.10
C GLY A 192 10.93 6.24 8.13
N GLY A 193 11.05 7.52 7.75
CA GLY A 193 12.31 8.26 7.83
C GLY A 193 12.83 8.42 9.26
N TYR A 194 11.97 8.69 10.23
CA TYR A 194 12.32 8.74 11.65
C TYR A 194 12.89 7.39 12.11
N LEU A 195 12.26 6.28 11.73
CA LEU A 195 12.74 4.93 12.06
C LEU A 195 14.09 4.58 11.40
N SER A 196 14.50 5.30 10.36
CA SER A 196 15.83 5.14 9.76
C SER A 196 16.95 5.92 10.45
N LEU A 197 16.63 6.77 11.45
CA LEU A 197 17.64 7.47 12.24
C LEU A 197 18.55 6.48 12.99
N PRO A 198 19.85 6.77 13.11
CA PRO A 198 20.77 5.92 13.85
C PRO A 198 20.37 5.84 15.32
N ASN A 199 20.56 4.68 15.95
CA ASN A 199 20.28 4.43 17.37
C ASN A 199 18.83 4.71 17.81
N ASN A 200 17.87 4.62 16.89
CA ASN A 200 16.46 4.83 17.23
C ASN A 200 15.97 3.75 18.21
N ARG A 201 15.75 4.15 19.47
CA ARG A 201 15.41 3.26 20.59
C ARG A 201 14.05 2.57 20.40
N ILE A 202 13.13 3.19 19.65
CA ILE A 202 11.80 2.62 19.41
C ILE A 202 11.91 1.27 18.69
N LEU A 203 12.92 1.08 17.84
CA LEU A 203 13.14 -0.19 17.13
C LEU A 203 13.42 -1.36 18.09
N HIS A 204 13.92 -1.10 19.29
CA HIS A 204 14.22 -2.13 20.29
C HIS A 204 13.04 -2.46 21.20
N PHE A 205 11.93 -1.71 21.12
CA PHE A 205 10.73 -1.92 21.94
C PHE A 205 10.18 -3.35 21.84
N LEU A 206 10.27 -3.96 20.65
CA LEU A 206 9.82 -5.33 20.40
C LEU A 206 10.93 -6.38 20.47
N ASN A 207 12.08 -6.08 21.09
CA ASN A 207 13.07 -7.12 21.42
C ASN A 207 12.54 -8.07 22.52
N ILE A 208 11.54 -7.62 23.29
CA ILE A 208 10.87 -8.41 24.32
C ILE A 208 9.78 -9.26 23.67
N LYS A 209 9.89 -10.60 23.75
CA LYS A 209 8.92 -11.56 23.16
C LYS A 209 7.47 -11.28 23.55
N ARG A 210 7.21 -10.89 24.81
CA ARG A 210 5.86 -10.51 25.27
C ARG A 210 5.27 -9.37 24.44
N ASN A 211 6.08 -8.36 24.13
CA ASN A 211 5.62 -7.22 23.34
C ASN A 211 5.36 -7.63 21.88
N GLN A 212 6.15 -8.56 21.33
CA GLN A 212 5.90 -9.13 19.99
C GLN A 212 4.53 -9.83 19.95
N ASN A 213 4.28 -10.74 20.89
CA ASN A 213 3.02 -11.48 20.96
C ASN A 213 1.83 -10.53 21.11
N PHE A 214 1.96 -9.48 21.93
CA PHE A 214 0.93 -8.46 22.08
C PHE A 214 0.60 -7.76 20.75
N VAL A 215 1.61 -7.28 20.01
CA VAL A 215 1.41 -6.64 18.71
C VAL A 215 0.79 -7.62 17.71
N ILE A 216 1.26 -8.87 17.66
CA ILE A 216 0.70 -9.91 16.77
C ILE A 216 -0.79 -10.13 17.09
N SER A 217 -1.14 -10.29 18.36
CA SER A 217 -2.54 -10.45 18.78
C SER A 217 -3.39 -9.24 18.38
N LEU A 218 -2.89 -8.01 18.57
CA LEU A 218 -3.63 -6.82 18.14
C LEU A 218 -3.82 -6.77 16.62
N VAL A 219 -2.80 -7.11 15.84
CA VAL A 219 -2.92 -7.18 14.37
C VAL A 219 -3.94 -8.22 13.96
N LEU A 220 -3.97 -9.40 14.60
CA LEU A 220 -4.92 -10.46 14.30
C LEU A 220 -6.36 -10.13 14.72
N LEU A 221 -6.55 -9.39 15.82
CA LEU A 221 -7.88 -8.95 16.28
C LEU A 221 -8.38 -7.71 15.55
N SER A 222 -7.47 -6.91 14.97
CA SER A 222 -7.81 -5.63 14.34
C SER A 222 -8.88 -5.70 13.24
N PRO A 223 -8.98 -6.73 12.37
CA PRO A 223 -10.01 -6.74 11.34
C PRO A 223 -11.43 -6.79 11.90
N ILE A 224 -11.62 -7.45 13.06
CA ILE A 224 -12.91 -7.51 13.76
C ILE A 224 -13.27 -6.11 14.25
N TYR A 225 -12.33 -5.44 14.93
CA TYR A 225 -12.51 -4.08 15.40
C TYR A 225 -12.83 -3.11 14.26
N LEU A 226 -12.02 -3.13 13.19
CA LEU A 226 -12.21 -2.25 12.04
C LEU A 226 -13.55 -2.50 11.34
N PHE A 227 -13.96 -3.75 11.19
CA PHE A 227 -15.29 -4.09 10.64
C PHE A 227 -16.43 -3.47 11.48
N ILE A 228 -16.36 -3.57 12.81
CA ILE A 228 -17.36 -3.00 13.72
C ILE A 228 -17.41 -1.48 13.56
N ILE A 229 -16.26 -0.80 13.57
CA ILE A 229 -16.21 0.66 13.38
C ILE A 229 -16.77 1.05 12.00
N SER A 230 -16.40 0.32 10.96
CA SER A 230 -16.84 0.59 9.59
C SER A 230 -18.36 0.47 9.47
N LYS A 231 -18.94 -0.58 10.05
CA LYS A 231 -20.38 -0.87 9.99
C LYS A 231 -21.22 0.09 10.82
N TYR A 232 -20.82 0.35 12.06
CA TYR A 232 -21.66 1.06 13.03
C TYR A 232 -21.36 2.54 13.19
N PHE A 233 -20.16 3.01 12.80
CA PHE A 233 -19.78 4.42 12.96
C PHE A 233 -19.54 5.12 11.63
N TYR A 234 -18.77 4.51 10.72
CA TYR A 234 -18.48 5.15 9.43
C TYR A 234 -19.56 4.89 8.38
N HIS A 235 -20.42 3.88 8.57
CA HIS A 235 -21.47 3.48 7.63
C HIS A 235 -20.96 3.30 6.19
N THR A 236 -19.74 2.80 6.07
CA THR A 236 -19.07 2.49 4.80
C THR A 236 -18.19 1.29 5.01
N ILE A 237 -17.82 0.61 3.92
CA ILE A 237 -16.89 -0.51 3.94
C ILE A 237 -15.46 -0.11 3.57
N SER A 238 -15.23 1.14 3.18
CA SER A 238 -13.96 1.54 2.58
C SER A 238 -12.85 1.65 3.62
N VAL A 239 -11.82 0.79 3.50
CA VAL A 239 -10.64 0.80 4.39
C VAL A 239 -9.85 2.11 4.37
N GLU A 240 -10.00 2.92 3.31
CA GLU A 240 -9.22 4.14 3.12
C GLU A 240 -9.48 5.24 4.16
N TYR A 241 -10.60 5.16 4.87
CA TYR A 241 -10.93 6.14 5.92
C TYR A 241 -10.23 5.83 7.25
N PHE A 242 -9.69 4.63 7.42
CA PHE A 242 -8.95 4.26 8.62
C PHE A 242 -7.48 4.70 8.61
N TYR A 243 -6.95 5.20 7.49
CA TYR A 243 -5.53 5.58 7.42
C TYR A 243 -5.17 6.77 8.33
N ASP A 244 -6.14 7.58 8.72
CA ASP A 244 -5.92 8.65 9.69
C ASP A 244 -6.05 8.19 11.14
N SER A 245 -6.58 6.98 11.36
CA SER A 245 -6.82 6.45 12.69
C SER A 245 -5.53 6.26 13.48
N ILE A 246 -5.53 6.74 14.73
CA ILE A 246 -4.43 6.51 15.67
C ILE A 246 -4.17 5.00 15.84
N PHE A 247 -5.22 4.19 15.84
CA PHE A 247 -5.12 2.74 15.95
C PHE A 247 -4.34 2.13 14.78
N VAL A 248 -4.67 2.50 13.54
CA VAL A 248 -3.94 2.03 12.35
C VAL A 248 -2.51 2.52 12.34
N LYS A 249 -2.24 3.78 12.73
CA LYS A 249 -0.88 4.32 12.82
C LYS A 249 0.00 3.56 13.80
N VAL A 250 -0.52 3.26 14.99
CA VAL A 250 0.20 2.48 16.02
C VAL A 250 0.45 1.04 15.56
N LEU A 251 -0.53 0.39 14.92
CA LEU A 251 -0.33 -0.97 14.40
C LEU A 251 0.63 -1.01 13.21
N CYS A 252 0.62 -0.03 12.31
CA CYS A 252 1.63 0.09 11.26
C CYS A 252 3.04 0.21 11.85
N LEU A 253 3.22 1.01 12.91
CA LEU A 253 4.49 1.11 13.64
C LEU A 253 4.89 -0.24 14.24
N GLY A 254 3.96 -0.93 14.90
CA GLY A 254 4.18 -2.26 15.47
C GLY A 254 4.59 -3.30 14.42
N ILE A 255 3.85 -3.39 13.30
CA ILE A 255 4.17 -4.29 12.18
C ILE A 255 5.54 -3.96 11.61
N PHE A 256 5.86 -2.67 11.41
CA PHE A 256 7.16 -2.27 10.90
C PHE A 256 8.30 -2.72 11.82
N ILE A 257 8.18 -2.50 13.13
CA ILE A 257 9.21 -2.89 14.11
C ILE A 257 9.32 -4.42 14.22
N LEU A 258 8.19 -5.15 14.18
CA LEU A 258 8.19 -6.61 14.15
C LEU A 258 9.07 -7.11 13.00
N PHE A 259 8.78 -6.65 11.78
CA PHE A 259 9.53 -7.05 10.60
C PHE A 259 10.96 -6.51 10.59
N PHE A 260 11.22 -5.33 11.14
CA PHE A 260 12.58 -4.79 11.25
C PHE A 260 13.51 -5.71 12.07
N ASN A 261 12.96 -6.31 13.14
CA ASN A 261 13.68 -7.23 14.03
C ASN A 261 13.62 -8.70 13.59
N LEU A 262 12.98 -9.02 12.45
CA LEU A 262 12.97 -10.39 11.93
C LEU A 262 14.36 -10.79 11.44
N HIS A 263 14.90 -11.83 12.08
CA HIS A 263 16.11 -12.52 11.66
C HIS A 263 15.73 -13.84 10.99
N LEU A 264 16.08 -13.97 9.71
CA LEU A 264 15.87 -15.18 8.93
C LEU A 264 17.20 -15.93 8.80
N SER A 265 17.25 -17.17 9.29
CA SER A 265 18.47 -17.98 9.36
C SER A 265 18.85 -18.65 8.04
N SER A 266 17.89 -18.88 7.14
CA SER A 266 18.10 -19.64 5.90
C SER A 266 18.49 -18.74 4.72
N THR A 267 19.66 -18.98 4.13
CA THR A 267 20.17 -18.27 2.95
C THR A 267 19.27 -18.45 1.72
N LYS A 268 18.73 -19.66 1.51
CA LYS A 268 17.78 -19.94 0.41
C LYS A 268 16.50 -19.12 0.56
N PHE A 269 15.96 -19.04 1.77
CA PHE A 269 14.78 -18.24 2.05
C PHE A 269 15.04 -16.74 1.87
N ASN A 270 16.22 -16.25 2.28
CA ASN A 270 16.62 -14.87 2.06
C ASN A 270 16.69 -14.50 0.57
N ASN A 271 17.20 -15.41 -0.28
CA ASN A 271 17.23 -15.20 -1.73
C ASN A 271 15.82 -15.17 -2.34
N LEU A 272 14.91 -16.02 -1.87
CA LEU A 272 13.51 -16.01 -2.31
C LEU A 272 12.81 -14.70 -1.90
N VAL A 273 12.96 -14.27 -0.65
CA VAL A 273 12.41 -12.99 -0.16
C VAL A 273 12.99 -11.83 -0.97
N TYR A 274 14.29 -11.84 -1.25
CA TYR A 274 14.91 -10.84 -2.12
C TYR A 274 14.25 -10.80 -3.49
N PHE A 275 14.13 -11.96 -4.15
CA PHE A 275 13.51 -12.08 -5.46
C PHE A 275 12.06 -11.57 -5.46
N LEU A 276 11.21 -12.09 -4.58
CA LEU A 276 9.79 -11.70 -4.49
C LEU A 276 9.61 -10.22 -4.13
N SER A 277 10.44 -9.67 -3.23
CA SER A 277 10.38 -8.25 -2.86
C SER A 277 10.65 -7.34 -4.07
N SER A 278 11.51 -7.78 -5.00
CA SER A 278 11.84 -7.04 -6.22
C SER A 278 10.71 -7.02 -7.26
N LEU A 279 9.72 -7.91 -7.12
CA LEU A 279 8.57 -8.04 -8.02
C LEU A 279 7.33 -7.25 -7.55
N THR A 280 7.34 -6.76 -6.30
CA THR A 280 6.16 -6.13 -5.67
C THR A 280 5.55 -4.99 -6.49
N MET A 281 6.38 -4.17 -7.11
CA MET A 281 5.92 -3.10 -8.01
C MET A 281 5.24 -3.67 -9.28
N GLY A 282 5.78 -4.73 -9.87
CA GLY A 282 5.14 -5.44 -10.99
C GLY A 282 3.78 -6.04 -10.60
N VAL A 283 3.70 -6.67 -9.42
CA VAL A 283 2.44 -7.21 -8.88
C VAL A 283 1.42 -6.09 -8.68
N TYR A 284 1.83 -4.98 -8.08
CA TYR A 284 1.00 -3.78 -7.90
C TYR A 284 0.45 -3.23 -9.23
N ILE A 285 1.17 -3.35 -10.34
CA ILE A 285 0.68 -2.90 -11.64
C ILE A 285 -0.30 -3.90 -12.25
N VAL A 286 0.05 -5.19 -12.24
CA VAL A 286 -0.61 -6.23 -13.03
C VAL A 286 -1.88 -6.79 -12.36
N HIS A 287 -2.00 -6.71 -11.03
CA HIS A 287 -3.14 -7.32 -10.31
C HIS A 287 -4.50 -6.73 -10.71
N MET A 288 -4.61 -5.43 -11.01
CA MET A 288 -5.88 -4.81 -11.38
C MET A 288 -6.38 -5.22 -12.78
N PRO A 289 -5.54 -5.24 -13.83
CA PRO A 289 -5.90 -5.87 -15.09
C PRO A 289 -6.32 -7.34 -14.95
N LEU A 290 -5.59 -8.15 -14.16
CA LEU A 290 -5.96 -9.55 -13.92
C LEU A 290 -7.29 -9.70 -13.19
N LYS A 291 -7.55 -8.85 -12.20
CA LYS A 291 -8.84 -8.75 -11.52
C LYS A 291 -9.97 -8.54 -12.52
N LYS A 292 -9.85 -7.51 -13.36
CA LYS A 292 -10.87 -7.17 -14.36
C LYS A 292 -11.05 -8.30 -15.39
N LEU A 293 -9.98 -9.00 -15.76
CA LEU A 293 -10.03 -10.13 -16.67
C LEU A 293 -10.82 -11.30 -16.06
N TRP A 294 -10.55 -11.65 -14.80
CA TRP A 294 -11.29 -12.70 -14.11
C TRP A 294 -12.78 -12.36 -14.00
N GLU A 295 -13.09 -11.14 -13.55
CA GLU A 295 -14.47 -10.65 -13.43
C GLU A 295 -15.24 -10.75 -14.76
N ALA A 296 -14.58 -10.47 -15.88
CA ALA A 296 -15.20 -10.50 -17.20
C ALA A 296 -15.30 -11.89 -17.85
N LYS A 297 -14.42 -12.84 -17.48
CA LYS A 297 -14.29 -14.14 -18.18
C LYS A 297 -14.67 -15.36 -17.35
N VAL A 298 -14.59 -15.26 -16.03
CA VAL A 298 -14.79 -16.38 -15.11
C VAL A 298 -15.98 -16.12 -14.18
N GLY A 299 -16.08 -14.92 -13.61
CA GLY A 299 -17.15 -14.59 -12.66
C GLY A 299 -17.05 -15.32 -11.32
N PHE A 300 -18.17 -15.44 -10.61
CA PHE A 300 -18.22 -15.90 -9.21
C PHE A 300 -19.28 -16.98 -8.91
N ASP A 301 -19.88 -17.59 -9.94
CA ASP A 301 -21.05 -18.48 -9.83
C ASP A 301 -20.72 -19.94 -9.45
N PHE A 302 -19.66 -20.15 -8.67
CA PHE A 302 -19.25 -21.48 -8.22
C PHE A 302 -18.63 -21.45 -6.83
N ASN A 303 -18.60 -22.62 -6.19
CA ASN A 303 -18.06 -22.76 -4.83
C ASN A 303 -16.59 -22.33 -4.76
N TYR A 304 -16.25 -21.61 -3.69
CA TYR A 304 -14.90 -21.08 -3.44
C TYR A 304 -14.37 -20.10 -4.50
N SER A 305 -15.24 -19.56 -5.37
CA SER A 305 -14.86 -18.64 -6.45
C SER A 305 -14.01 -17.46 -5.97
N ILE A 306 -14.34 -16.85 -4.83
CA ILE A 306 -13.57 -15.74 -4.25
C ILE A 306 -12.18 -16.18 -3.78
N SER A 307 -12.05 -17.32 -3.13
CA SER A 307 -10.74 -17.85 -2.68
C SER A 307 -9.85 -18.18 -3.87
N ILE A 308 -10.39 -18.86 -4.88
CA ILE A 308 -9.66 -19.19 -6.11
C ILE A 308 -9.28 -17.93 -6.87
N TYR A 309 -10.20 -16.95 -6.95
CA TYR A 309 -9.94 -15.64 -7.53
C TYR A 309 -8.77 -14.91 -6.84
N CYS A 310 -8.75 -14.87 -5.50
CA CYS A 310 -7.65 -14.26 -4.74
C CYS A 310 -6.32 -14.95 -5.01
N LEU A 311 -6.28 -16.29 -4.97
CA LEU A 311 -5.08 -17.07 -5.23
C LEU A 311 -4.59 -16.90 -6.68
N PHE A 312 -5.52 -16.90 -7.64
CA PHE A 312 -5.22 -16.68 -9.04
C PHE A 312 -4.61 -15.30 -9.28
N VAL A 313 -5.27 -14.23 -8.84
CA VAL A 313 -4.77 -12.87 -9.06
C VAL A 313 -3.40 -12.70 -8.41
N LEU A 314 -3.19 -13.21 -7.20
CA LEU A 314 -1.90 -13.10 -6.52
C LEU A 314 -0.79 -13.88 -7.25
N SER A 315 -1.01 -15.17 -7.49
CA SER A 315 -0.01 -16.05 -8.12
C SER A 315 0.30 -15.63 -9.56
N ALA A 316 -0.72 -15.35 -10.37
CA ALA A 316 -0.56 -14.88 -11.74
C ALA A 316 0.15 -13.52 -11.78
N SER A 317 -0.14 -12.60 -10.85
CA SER A 317 0.58 -11.32 -10.76
C SER A 317 2.08 -11.52 -10.50
N PHE A 318 2.45 -12.39 -9.57
CA PHE A 318 3.85 -12.69 -9.29
C PHE A 318 4.53 -13.38 -10.47
N MET A 319 3.85 -14.32 -11.13
CA MET A 319 4.38 -15.01 -12.31
C MET A 319 4.61 -14.04 -13.47
N ILE A 320 3.63 -13.19 -13.79
CA ILE A 320 3.76 -12.20 -14.87
C ILE A 320 4.86 -11.19 -14.53
N ALA A 321 4.91 -10.69 -13.29
CA ALA A 321 5.97 -9.79 -12.85
C ALA A 321 7.36 -10.45 -12.96
N ALA A 322 7.48 -11.74 -12.60
CA ALA A 322 8.72 -12.51 -12.75
C ALA A 322 9.13 -12.68 -14.21
N CYS A 323 8.18 -12.95 -15.11
CA CYS A 323 8.43 -13.05 -16.54
C CYS A 323 8.92 -11.70 -17.11
N ILE A 324 8.24 -10.61 -16.79
CA ILE A 324 8.64 -9.26 -17.22
C ILE A 324 10.01 -8.87 -16.66
N ALA A 325 10.33 -9.28 -15.42
CA ALA A 325 11.63 -8.99 -14.80
C ALA A 325 12.81 -9.62 -15.56
N ARG A 326 12.60 -10.71 -16.30
CA ARG A 326 13.61 -11.38 -17.12
C ARG A 326 13.85 -10.71 -18.48
N LEU A 327 12.98 -9.79 -18.92
CA LEU A 327 13.10 -9.14 -20.22
C LEU A 327 14.02 -7.89 -20.12
N PRO A 328 15.23 -7.91 -20.70
CA PRO A 328 16.13 -6.77 -20.71
C PRO A 328 15.46 -5.64 -21.52
N LYS A 329 15.37 -4.43 -20.95
CA LYS A 329 14.60 -3.23 -21.41
C LYS A 329 13.19 -3.09 -20.84
N ILE A 330 12.40 -4.15 -20.69
CA ILE A 330 11.02 -4.02 -20.16
C ILE A 330 11.02 -4.06 -18.63
N SER A 331 11.98 -4.78 -18.02
CA SER A 331 12.09 -4.92 -16.57
C SER A 331 12.20 -3.60 -15.78
N ARG A 332 12.58 -2.49 -16.43
CA ARG A 332 12.57 -1.14 -15.82
C ARG A 332 11.16 -0.60 -15.59
N PHE A 333 10.15 -1.05 -16.34
CA PHE A 333 8.77 -0.57 -16.24
C PHE A 333 7.95 -1.28 -15.14
N ILE A 334 8.58 -2.18 -14.39
CA ILE A 334 8.01 -2.81 -13.19
C ILE A 334 8.87 -2.54 -11.95
N LYS A 335 9.73 -1.52 -12.01
CA LYS A 335 10.63 -1.10 -10.92
C LYS A 335 10.59 0.43 -10.81
N LEU A 336 10.69 0.96 -9.59
CA LEU A 336 10.75 2.39 -9.32
C LEU A 336 11.99 2.77 -8.54
#